data_AF-A0AAJ2P5W1-F1
#
_entry.id   AF-A0AAJ2P5W1-F1
#
_cell.length_a   1.000
_cell.length_b   1.000
_cell.length_c   1.000
_cell.angle_alpha   90.00
_cell.angle_beta   90.00
_cell.angle_gamma   90.00
#
_symmetry.space_group_name_H-M   'P 1'
#
loop_
_entity.id
_entity.type
_entity.pdbx_description
1 polymer ?
#
loop_
_entity_poly.entity_id
_entity_poly.type
_entity_poly.pdbx_seq_one_letter_code
_entity_poly.pdbx_strand_id
1 'polypeptide(L)'
;MDREKIIKLAKSLYFVPSEKVIETVLQEKDQMLNRINFLHTFDTKDVPSLEKINSFPKSIEILFDDEPDFSDFRSQLFTNSVHADQNEIITKKVIDD
;
A
#
# COMPACT_ATOMS: atom_id res chain seq x y z
N MET A 1 -17.04 -10.17 -8.85
CA MET A 1 -16.47 -8.82 -9.05
C MET A 1 -16.80 -8.34 -10.46
N ASP A 2 -17.23 -7.09 -10.62
CA ASP A 2 -17.63 -6.46 -11.89
C ASP A 2 -16.67 -5.30 -12.24
N ARG A 3 -16.83 -4.74 -13.45
CA ARG A 3 -15.98 -3.65 -13.95
C ARG A 3 -16.03 -2.42 -13.05
N GLU A 4 -17.20 -2.07 -12.52
CA GLU A 4 -17.40 -0.92 -11.66
C GLU A 4 -16.62 -1.06 -10.34
N LYS A 5 -16.67 -2.24 -9.71
CA LYS A 5 -15.88 -2.53 -8.52
C LYS A 5 -14.38 -2.49 -8.78
N ILE A 6 -13.91 -2.96 -9.94
CA ILE A 6 -12.49 -2.88 -10.32
C ILE A 6 -12.04 -1.42 -10.42
N ILE A 7 -12.82 -0.58 -11.08
CA ILE A 7 -12.52 0.86 -11.21
C ILE A 7 -12.54 1.53 -9.83
N LYS A 8 -13.51 1.21 -8.98
CA LYS A 8 -13.60 1.75 -7.63
C LYS A 8 -12.38 1.37 -6.78
N LEU A 9 -11.96 0.11 -6.82
CA LEU A 9 -10.76 -0.37 -6.12
C LEU A 9 -9.50 0.30 -6.66
N ALA A 10 -9.37 0.43 -7.97
CA ALA A 10 -8.24 1.11 -8.58
C ALA A 10 -8.15 2.58 -8.14
N LYS A 11 -9.28 3.30 -8.08
CA LYS A 11 -9.33 4.66 -7.53
C LYS A 11 -8.90 4.73 -6.07
N SER A 12 -9.32 3.77 -5.24
CA SER A 12 -8.87 3.68 -3.84
C SER A 12 -7.36 3.44 -3.71
N LEU A 13 -6.72 2.90 -4.74
CA LEU A 13 -5.28 2.70 -4.84
C LEU A 13 -4.57 3.85 -5.57
N TYR A 14 -5.25 4.98 -5.80
CA TYR A 14 -4.74 6.13 -6.57
C TYR A 14 -4.24 5.74 -7.97
N PHE A 15 -4.87 4.72 -8.56
CA PHE A 15 -4.52 4.16 -9.85
C PHE A 15 -5.66 4.36 -10.86
N VAL A 16 -5.32 4.80 -12.08
CA VAL A 16 -6.24 4.87 -13.20
C VAL A 16 -6.00 3.64 -14.08
N PRO A 17 -6.90 2.62 -14.06
CA PRO A 17 -6.68 1.39 -14.79
C PRO A 17 -6.91 1.58 -16.28
N SER A 18 -6.05 1.01 -17.12
CA SER A 18 -6.31 0.90 -18.55
C SER A 18 -7.34 -0.21 -18.83
N GLU A 19 -7.98 -0.18 -20.01
CA GLU A 19 -8.99 -1.20 -20.35
C GLU A 19 -8.38 -2.61 -20.33
N LYS A 20 -7.14 -2.75 -20.80
CA LYS A 20 -6.41 -4.03 -20.75
C LYS A 20 -6.31 -4.57 -19.32
N VAL A 21 -6.02 -3.72 -18.34
CA VAL A 21 -5.93 -4.15 -16.92
C VAL A 21 -7.30 -4.59 -16.41
N ILE A 22 -8.35 -3.85 -16.74
CA ILE A 22 -9.73 -4.19 -16.36
C ILE A 22 -10.12 -5.55 -16.93
N GLU A 23 -9.86 -5.78 -18.21
CA GLU A 23 -10.16 -7.04 -18.91
C GLU A 23 -9.39 -8.22 -18.32
N THR A 24 -8.08 -8.07 -18.06
CA THR A 24 -7.26 -9.12 -17.43
C THR A 24 -7.82 -9.48 -16.05
N VAL A 25 -8.12 -8.48 -15.22
CA VAL A 25 -8.70 -8.74 -13.89
C VAL A 25 -10.06 -9.44 -14.02
N LEU A 26 -10.90 -9.06 -14.98
CA LEU A 26 -12.19 -9.71 -15.20
C LEU A 26 -12.06 -11.18 -15.62
N GLN A 27 -11.04 -11.50 -16.41
CA GLN A 27 -10.75 -12.87 -16.85
C GLN A 27 -10.19 -13.73 -15.72
N GLU A 28 -9.29 -13.18 -14.90
CA GLU A 28 -8.56 -13.95 -13.88
C GLU A 28 -9.27 -14.00 -12.51
N LYS A 29 -10.26 -13.13 -12.26
CA LYS A 29 -10.90 -12.97 -10.94
C LYS A 29 -11.41 -14.27 -10.35
N ASP A 30 -12.02 -15.14 -11.15
CA ASP A 30 -12.68 -16.33 -10.63
C ASP A 30 -11.62 -17.36 -10.20
N GLN A 31 -10.51 -17.44 -10.92
CA GLN A 31 -9.37 -18.26 -10.52
C GLN A 31 -8.72 -17.73 -9.22
N MET A 32 -8.55 -16.42 -9.10
CA MET A 32 -8.02 -15.79 -7.87
C MET A 32 -8.93 -16.05 -6.67
N LEU A 33 -10.24 -15.84 -6.83
CA LEU A 33 -11.23 -16.08 -5.78
C LEU A 33 -11.26 -17.55 -5.36
N ASN A 34 -11.17 -18.49 -6.29
CA ASN A 34 -11.13 -19.91 -5.97
C ASN A 34 -9.90 -20.28 -5.12
N ARG A 35 -8.73 -19.72 -5.44
CA ARG A 35 -7.51 -19.95 -4.65
C ARG A 35 -7.59 -19.34 -3.26
N ILE A 36 -8.19 -18.17 -3.11
CA ILE A 36 -8.42 -17.54 -1.80
C ILE A 36 -9.44 -18.36 -1.00
N ASN A 37 -10.52 -18.80 -1.65
CA ASN A 37 -11.56 -19.60 -1.00
C ASN A 37 -11.06 -20.96 -0.51
N PHE A 38 -10.06 -21.54 -1.19
CA PHE A 38 -9.37 -22.74 -0.70
C PHE A 38 -8.75 -22.50 0.68
N LEU A 39 -8.28 -21.29 1.02
CA LEU A 39 -7.75 -21.01 2.35
C LEU A 39 -8.79 -21.12 3.46
N HIS A 40 -10.08 -21.00 3.15
CA HIS A 40 -11.16 -21.17 4.13
C HIS A 40 -11.43 -22.64 4.49
N THR A 41 -10.77 -23.61 3.82
CA THR A 41 -10.90 -25.03 4.20
C THR A 41 -10.02 -25.41 5.38
N PHE A 42 -9.07 -24.56 5.77
CA PHE A 42 -8.22 -24.79 6.93
C PHE A 42 -8.95 -24.39 8.23
N ASP A 43 -8.94 -25.26 9.24
CA ASP A 43 -9.40 -24.90 10.58
C ASP A 43 -8.37 -24.00 11.26
N THR A 44 -8.80 -22.78 11.60
CA THR A 44 -7.96 -21.74 12.21
C THR A 44 -8.50 -21.27 13.55
N LYS A 45 -9.49 -21.96 14.14
CA LYS A 45 -10.19 -21.53 15.36
C LYS A 45 -9.25 -21.25 16.54
N ASP A 46 -8.22 -22.09 16.70
CA ASP A 46 -7.26 -22.00 17.80
C ASP A 46 -5.86 -21.57 17.31
N VAL A 47 -5.77 -21.04 16.08
CA VAL A 47 -4.52 -20.53 15.50
C VAL A 47 -4.49 -19.00 15.65
N PRO A 48 -3.61 -18.44 16.51
CA PRO A 48 -3.50 -17.00 16.65
C PRO A 48 -2.98 -16.38 15.35
N SER A 49 -3.51 -15.21 14.99
CA SER A 49 -3.02 -14.45 13.84
C SER A 49 -1.58 -14.02 14.04
N LEU A 50 -0.73 -14.24 13.03
CA LEU A 50 0.65 -13.80 13.06
C LEU A 50 0.72 -12.30 12.69
N GLU A 51 1.04 -11.45 13.66
CA GLU A 51 1.19 -10.01 13.42
C GLU A 51 2.56 -9.66 12.78
N LYS A 52 3.64 -10.33 13.20
CA LYS A 52 5.02 -10.13 12.70
C LYS A 52 5.84 -11.40 12.82
N ILE A 53 6.58 -11.76 11.78
CA ILE A 53 7.39 -13.00 11.68
C ILE A 53 8.53 -13.05 12.71
N ASN A 54 9.06 -11.89 13.12
CA ASN A 54 10.16 -11.76 14.09
C ASN A 54 9.86 -10.66 15.11
N SER A 55 8.66 -10.63 15.68
CA SER A 55 8.37 -9.67 16.75
C SER A 55 9.07 -10.05 18.03
N PHE A 56 9.68 -9.06 18.69
CA PHE A 56 9.99 -9.15 20.10
C PHE A 56 8.70 -9.48 20.89
N PRO A 57 8.78 -10.13 22.05
CA PRO A 57 7.63 -10.33 22.92
C PRO A 57 6.82 -9.03 23.06
N LYS A 58 5.48 -9.11 23.13
CA LYS A 58 4.56 -7.96 23.17
C LYS A 58 4.89 -6.87 24.22
N SER A 59 5.80 -7.16 25.14
CA SER A 59 6.28 -6.28 26.22
C SER A 59 7.57 -5.50 25.91
N ILE A 60 8.18 -5.66 24.73
CA ILE A 60 9.35 -4.86 24.33
C ILE A 60 8.85 -3.73 23.43
N GLU A 61 8.56 -2.60 24.04
CA GLU A 61 8.35 -1.35 23.32
C GLU A 61 9.67 -0.92 22.67
N ILE A 62 9.65 -0.64 21.36
CA ILE A 62 10.77 0.01 20.70
C ILE A 62 10.71 1.47 21.12
N LEU A 63 11.49 1.80 22.15
CA LEU A 63 11.68 3.16 22.60
C LEU A 63 12.78 3.82 21.76
N PHE A 64 12.55 5.07 21.39
CA PHE A 64 13.56 5.92 20.75
C PHE A 64 14.04 6.93 21.78
N ASP A 65 15.34 7.18 21.80
CA ASP A 65 15.93 8.22 22.64
C ASP A 65 15.46 9.60 22.15
N ASP A 66 15.23 10.53 23.08
CA ASP A 66 14.85 11.92 22.78
C ASP A 66 16.10 12.75 22.40
N GLU A 67 16.84 12.26 21.40
CA GLU A 67 18.00 12.94 20.85
C GLU A 67 17.70 13.47 19.45
N PRO A 68 18.07 14.72 19.14
CA PRO A 68 17.88 15.28 17.81
C PRO A 68 18.81 14.62 16.79
N ASP A 69 18.23 14.10 15.71
CA ASP A 69 18.96 13.69 14.51
C ASP A 69 19.16 14.88 13.57
N PHE A 70 20.42 15.25 13.31
CA PHE A 70 20.80 16.37 12.43
C PHE A 70 21.19 15.92 11.02
N SER A 71 20.86 14.69 10.63
CA SER A 71 21.12 14.19 9.28
C SER A 71 20.44 15.07 8.21
N ASP A 72 21.24 15.65 7.31
CA ASP A 72 20.75 16.51 6.22
C ASP A 72 20.44 15.70 4.96
N PHE A 73 19.15 15.48 4.70
CA PHE A 73 18.66 14.79 3.50
C PHE A 73 18.11 15.75 2.44
N ARG A 74 18.28 17.06 2.61
CA ARG A 74 17.63 18.07 1.76
C ARG A 74 18.04 17.92 0.29
N SER A 75 19.32 17.70 0.02
CA SER A 75 19.83 17.48 -1.36
C SER A 75 19.29 16.20 -2.00
N GLN A 76 19.14 15.12 -1.22
CA GLN A 76 18.58 13.84 -1.67
C GLN A 76 17.08 13.93 -1.97
N LEU A 77 16.36 14.70 -1.16
CA LEU A 77 14.92 14.90 -1.29
C LEU A 77 14.54 15.53 -2.63
N PHE A 78 15.30 16.53 -3.09
CA PHE A 78 15.02 17.19 -4.37
C PHE A 78 15.57 16.44 -5.58
N THR A 79 16.68 15.72 -5.42
CA THR A 79 17.26 14.91 -6.52
C THR A 79 16.30 13.81 -6.98
N ASN A 80 15.55 13.22 -6.06
CA ASN A 80 14.58 12.15 -6.37
C ASN A 80 13.18 12.66 -6.71
N SER A 81 12.95 13.97 -6.64
CA SER A 81 11.64 14.56 -6.93
C SER A 81 11.46 14.78 -8.43
N VAL A 82 10.34 14.31 -8.97
CA VAL A 82 10.00 14.47 -10.40
C VAL A 82 9.81 15.94 -10.78
N HIS A 83 9.30 16.74 -9.84
CA HIS A 83 9.11 18.18 -9.99
C HIS A 83 9.64 18.89 -8.73
N ALA A 84 10.78 19.55 -8.86
CA ALA A 84 11.35 20.39 -7.81
C ALA A 84 11.88 21.69 -8.41
N ASP A 85 11.69 22.80 -7.70
CA ASP A 85 12.27 24.10 -8.01
C ASP A 85 12.64 24.82 -6.72
N GLN A 86 13.72 25.58 -6.70
CA GLN A 86 14.16 26.42 -5.57
C GLN A 86 14.12 25.73 -4.17
N ASN A 87 14.50 24.45 -4.09
CA ASN A 87 14.39 23.63 -2.86
C ASN A 87 12.94 23.47 -2.35
N GLU A 88 11.99 23.34 -3.26
CA GLU A 88 10.60 23.03 -3.00
C GLU A 88 10.15 21.87 -3.91
N ILE A 89 9.29 20.99 -3.40
CA ILE A 89 8.61 20.00 -4.24
C ILE A 89 7.36 20.66 -4.82
N ILE A 90 7.29 20.72 -6.14
CA ILE A 90 6.12 21.29 -6.82
C ILE A 90 5.10 20.18 -7.02
N THR A 91 3.91 20.35 -6.45
CA THR A 91 2.76 19.48 -6.69
C THR A 91 1.59 20.29 -7.22
N LYS A 92 0.73 19.64 -8.01
CA LYS A 92 -0.53 20.25 -8.45
C LYS A 92 -1.41 20.42 -7.21
N LYS A 93 -1.86 21.65 -6.96
CA LYS A 93 -2.84 21.93 -5.92
C LYS A 93 -4.10 21.10 -6.20
N VAL A 94 -4.43 20.19 -5.28
CA VAL A 94 -5.70 19.47 -5.30
C VAL A 94 -6.76 20.42 -4.73
N ILE A 95 -7.72 20.80 -5.56
CA ILE A 95 -8.93 21.52 -5.13
C ILE A 95 -10.05 20.50 -5.31
N ASP A 96 -10.63 20.03 -4.21
CA ASP A 96 -11.86 19.26 -4.25
C ASP A 96 -13.03 20.23 -4.46
N ASP A 97 -13.84 19.99 -5.50
CA ASP A 97 -15.20 20.54 -5.65
C ASP A 97 -16.22 19.62 -4.95
#